data_AF-A0A355J0P6-F1
#
_entry.id   AF-A0A355J0P6-F1
#
_cell.length_a   1.000
_cell.length_b   1.000
_cell.length_c   1.000
_cell.angle_alpha   90.00
_cell.angle_beta   90.00
_cell.angle_gamma   90.00
#
_symmetry.space_group_name_H-M   'P 1'
#
loop_
_entity.id
_entity.type
_entity.pdbx_description
1 polymer ?
#
loop_
_entity_poly.entity_id
_entity_poly.type
_entity_poly.pdbx_seq_one_letter_code
_entity_poly.pdbx_strand_id
1 'polypeptide(L)'
;MFRLIIWAKLINTSTSVIGRYERDEMTPSIEAARKIAKILGTTVGYLLDETEQENLFKDPDMLKRLNEIEKMEKEDKNHILYAIDGLIKSVKLKNIAAL
;
A
#
# COMPACT_ATOMS: atom_id res chain seq x y z
N MET A 1 2.40 -2.18 24.47
CA MET A 1 1.10 -2.36 25.16
C MET A 1 0.07 -1.30 24.77
N PHE A 2 0.39 0.01 24.82
CA PHE A 2 -0.56 1.08 24.43
C PHE A 2 -1.06 1.02 22.97
N ARG A 3 -0.19 0.65 22.01
CA ARG A 3 -0.55 0.52 20.59
C ARG A 3 -1.70 -0.48 20.36
N LEU A 4 -1.61 -1.65 20.99
CA LEU A 4 -2.59 -2.74 20.86
C LEU A 4 -3.97 -2.35 21.40
N ILE A 5 -4.02 -1.62 22.51
CA ILE A 5 -5.27 -1.18 23.14
C ILE A 5 -6.02 -0.20 22.22
N ILE A 6 -5.30 0.73 21.61
CA ILE A 6 -5.87 1.70 20.68
C ILE A 6 -6.42 0.98 19.44
N TRP A 7 -5.66 0.04 18.87
CA TRP A 7 -6.08 -0.69 17.67
C TRP A 7 -7.28 -1.58 17.91
N ALA A 8 -7.28 -2.31 19.03
CA ALA A 8 -8.39 -3.15 19.46
C ALA A 8 -9.69 -2.34 19.56
N LYS A 9 -9.62 -1.15 20.17
CA LYS A 9 -10.76 -0.24 20.29
C LYS A 9 -11.23 0.29 18.93
N LEU A 10 -10.31 0.64 18.03
CA LEU A 10 -10.63 1.21 16.71
C LEU A 10 -11.31 0.20 15.77
N ILE A 11 -10.96 -1.09 15.85
CA ILE A 11 -11.57 -2.13 15.02
C ILE A 11 -12.63 -2.97 15.75
N ASN A 12 -13.02 -2.54 16.96
CA ASN A 12 -14.02 -3.18 17.81
C ASN A 12 -13.71 -4.67 18.07
N THR A 13 -12.49 -4.96 18.50
CA THR A 13 -12.03 -6.30 18.87
C THR A 13 -11.25 -6.28 20.18
N SER A 14 -10.82 -7.44 20.67
CA SER A 14 -9.99 -7.53 21.88
C SER A 14 -8.50 -7.34 21.55
N THR A 15 -7.73 -6.89 22.55
CA THR A 15 -6.26 -6.81 22.45
C THR A 15 -5.62 -8.18 22.19
N SER A 16 -6.25 -9.26 22.67
CA SER A 16 -5.82 -10.63 22.39
C SER A 16 -5.96 -10.97 20.91
N VAL A 17 -7.06 -10.58 20.25
CA VAL A 17 -7.27 -10.82 18.81
C VAL A 17 -6.25 -10.06 17.97
N ILE A 18 -5.98 -8.79 18.27
CA ILE A 18 -4.91 -8.04 17.58
C ILE A 18 -3.55 -8.73 17.76
N GLY A 19 -3.24 -9.16 18.99
CA GLY A 19 -1.99 -9.86 19.26
C GLY A 19 -1.87 -11.18 18.48
N ARG A 20 -2.98 -11.88 18.26
CA ARG A 20 -3.00 -13.09 17.42
C ARG A 20 -2.78 -12.78 15.94
N TYR A 21 -3.27 -11.64 15.44
CA TYR A 21 -2.98 -11.16 14.09
C TYR A 21 -1.49 -10.84 13.92
N GLU A 22 -0.88 -10.14 14.87
CA GLU A 22 0.55 -9.77 14.80
C GLU A 22 1.51 -10.97 14.94
N ARG A 23 1.04 -12.11 15.43
CA ARG A 23 1.82 -13.35 15.61
C ARG A 23 1.47 -14.44 14.59
N ASP A 24 0.69 -14.11 13.57
CA ASP A 24 0.22 -15.05 12.54
C ASP A 24 -0.57 -16.26 13.09
N GLU A 25 -1.06 -16.17 14.33
CA GLU A 25 -1.87 -17.21 15.01
C GLU A 25 -3.35 -17.17 14.58
N MET A 26 -3.74 -16.13 13.83
CA MET A 26 -5.09 -15.93 13.33
C MET A 26 -5.04 -15.03 12.09
N THR A 27 -5.71 -15.44 11.01
CA THR A 27 -5.88 -14.58 9.83
C THR A 27 -7.04 -13.60 10.08
N PRO A 28 -6.85 -12.29 9.85
CA PRO A 28 -7.93 -11.31 9.92
C PRO A 28 -8.96 -11.57 8.81
N SER A 29 -10.23 -11.25 9.06
CA SER A 29 -11.22 -11.19 7.98
C SER A 29 -10.88 -10.04 7.01
N ILE A 30 -11.37 -10.11 5.78
CA ILE A 30 -11.18 -9.04 4.78
C ILE A 30 -11.65 -7.68 5.33
N GLU A 31 -12.74 -7.65 6.09
CA GLU A 31 -13.23 -6.41 6.70
C GLU A 31 -12.30 -5.89 7.79
N ALA A 32 -11.76 -6.77 8.64
CA ALA A 32 -10.78 -6.40 9.65
C ALA A 32 -9.49 -5.86 9.02
N ALA A 33 -8.96 -6.54 7.99
CA ALA A 33 -7.80 -6.10 7.24
C ALA A 33 -8.00 -4.72 6.61
N ARG A 34 -9.19 -4.46 6.03
CA ARG A 34 -9.54 -3.14 5.48
C ARG A 34 -9.55 -2.03 6.54
N LYS A 35 -10.10 -2.31 7.72
CA LYS A 35 -10.11 -1.35 8.84
C LYS A 35 -8.69 -1.08 9.34
N ILE A 36 -7.87 -2.11 9.49
CA ILE A 36 -6.47 -2.01 9.90
C ILE A 36 -5.67 -1.17 8.88
N ALA A 37 -5.79 -1.46 7.58
CA ALA A 37 -5.12 -0.72 6.52
C ALA A 37 -5.48 0.77 6.56
N LYS A 38 -6.77 1.09 6.74
CA LYS A 38 -7.26 2.46 6.87
C LYS A 38 -6.68 3.19 8.09
N ILE A 39 -6.59 2.51 9.25
CA ILE A 39 -6.00 3.09 10.47
C ILE A 39 -4.51 3.35 10.30
N LEU A 40 -3.83 2.44 9.60
CA LEU A 40 -2.40 2.51 9.33
C LEU A 40 -2.03 3.46 8.18
N GLY A 41 -3.01 4.02 7.48
CA GLY A 41 -2.77 4.86 6.31
C GLY A 41 -2.06 4.12 5.18
N THR A 42 -2.33 2.83 5.04
CA THR A 42 -1.75 1.93 4.03
C THR A 42 -2.86 1.18 3.30
N THR A 43 -2.51 0.21 2.47
CA THR A 43 -3.47 -0.58 1.70
C THR A 43 -3.51 -2.02 2.18
N VAL A 44 -4.60 -2.73 1.86
CA VAL A 44 -4.74 -4.14 2.28
C VAL A 44 -3.67 -5.01 1.65
N GLY A 45 -3.28 -4.74 0.39
CA GLY A 45 -2.19 -5.47 -0.27
C GLY A 45 -0.86 -5.35 0.46
N TYR A 46 -0.58 -4.20 1.08
CA TYR A 46 0.60 -4.03 1.94
C TYR A 46 0.57 -4.92 3.19
N LEU A 47 -0.61 -5.18 3.76
CA LEU A 47 -0.75 -6.01 4.95
C LEU A 47 -0.60 -7.51 4.67
N LEU A 48 -0.80 -7.94 3.43
CA LEU A 48 -0.79 -9.35 3.04
C LEU A 48 0.61 -9.84 2.64
N ASP A 49 1.57 -8.93 2.51
CA ASP A 49 2.97 -9.23 2.13
C ASP A 49 3.07 -10.04 0.81
N GLU A 50 2.04 -9.99 -0.03
CA GLU A 50 1.90 -10.83 -1.23
C GLU A 50 2.83 -10.41 -2.38
N THR A 51 3.62 -9.35 -2.20
CA THR A 51 4.48 -8.83 -3.27
C THR A 51 5.84 -8.42 -2.73
N GLU A 52 6.92 -8.75 -3.46
CA GLU A 52 8.27 -8.18 -3.31
C GLU A 52 8.31 -6.65 -3.46
N GLN A 53 7.14 -6.03 -3.67
CA GLN A 53 6.88 -4.61 -3.82
C GLN A 53 6.23 -4.04 -2.55
N GLU A 54 6.67 -4.45 -1.36
CA GLU A 54 6.18 -3.95 -0.06
C GLU A 54 5.98 -2.43 -0.06
N ASN A 55 6.88 -1.67 -0.70
CA ASN A 55 6.80 -0.21 -0.71
C ASN A 55 5.76 0.38 -1.68
N LEU A 56 5.34 -0.34 -2.72
CA LEU A 56 4.40 0.18 -3.72
C LEU A 56 3.00 0.32 -3.12
N PHE A 57 2.57 -0.69 -2.38
CA PHE A 57 1.24 -0.74 -1.77
C PHE A 57 1.17 0.01 -0.43
N LYS A 58 2.32 0.48 0.08
CA LYS A 58 2.39 1.24 1.33
C LYS A 58 1.75 2.64 1.22
N ASP A 59 1.86 3.27 0.06
CA ASP A 59 1.38 4.64 -0.18
C ASP A 59 0.00 4.63 -0.88
N PRO A 60 -1.09 5.00 -0.16
CA PRO A 60 -2.43 5.07 -0.76
C PRO A 60 -2.54 6.10 -1.88
N ASP A 61 -1.78 7.20 -1.84
CA ASP A 61 -1.83 8.24 -2.86
C ASP A 61 -1.20 7.75 -4.17
N MET A 62 -0.16 6.94 -4.10
CA MET A 62 0.42 6.29 -5.28
C MET A 62 -0.57 5.34 -5.94
N LEU A 63 -1.27 4.51 -5.17
CA LEU A 63 -2.33 3.66 -5.72
C LEU A 63 -3.50 4.47 -6.28
N LYS A 64 -3.86 5.59 -5.66
CA LYS A 64 -4.90 6.48 -6.16
C LYS A 64 -4.53 7.03 -7.54
N ARG A 65 -3.30 7.52 -7.71
CA ARG A 65 -2.78 8.02 -9.01
C ARG A 65 -2.83 6.93 -10.08
N LEU A 66 -2.40 5.71 -9.76
CA LEU A 66 -2.47 4.58 -10.70
C LEU A 66 -3.92 4.28 -11.11
N ASN A 67 -4.86 4.28 -10.16
CA ASN A 67 -6.28 4.10 -10.45
C ASN A 67 -6.88 5.23 -11.30
N GLU A 68 -6.41 6.47 -11.12
CA GLU A 68 -6.83 7.60 -11.95
C GLU A 68 -6.33 7.43 -13.38
N ILE A 69 -5.05 7.07 -13.57
CA ILE A 69 -4.46 6.79 -14.90
C ILE A 69 -5.20 5.64 -15.61
N GLU A 70 -5.59 4.61 -14.87
CA GLU A 70 -6.29 3.45 -15.45
C GLU A 70 -7.69 3.81 -15.98
N LYS A 71 -8.33 4.83 -15.41
CA LYS A 71 -9.67 5.30 -15.80
C LYS A 71 -9.68 6.32 -16.94
N MET A 72 -8.51 6.77 -17.39
CA MET A 72 -8.39 7.77 -18.44
C MET A 72 -8.65 7.17 -19.83
N GLU A 73 -9.02 8.03 -20.77
CA GLU A 73 -9.10 7.68 -22.18
C GLU A 73 -7.72 7.22 -22.70
N LYS A 74 -7.75 6.32 -23.69
CA LYS A 74 -6.54 5.61 -24.15
C LYS A 74 -5.42 6.56 -24.59
N GLU A 75 -5.78 7.67 -25.24
CA GLU A 75 -4.82 8.66 -25.73
C GLU A 75 -4.11 9.39 -24.58
N ASP A 76 -4.86 9.92 -23.62
CA ASP A 76 -4.30 10.60 -22.44
C ASP A 76 -3.45 9.65 -21.59
N LYS A 77 -3.94 8.43 -21.39
CA LYS A 77 -3.21 7.38 -20.68
C LYS A 77 -1.85 7.10 -21.35
N ASN A 78 -1.82 6.98 -22.67
CA ASN A 78 -0.58 6.74 -23.41
C ASN A 78 0.42 7.90 -23.26
N HIS A 79 -0.04 9.15 -23.34
CA HIS A 79 0.82 10.31 -23.17
C HIS A 79 1.43 10.38 -21.76
N ILE A 80 0.63 10.11 -20.73
CA ILE A 80 1.08 10.11 -19.35
C ILE A 80 2.11 9.00 -19.10
N LEU A 81 1.81 7.78 -19.58
CA LEU A 81 2.74 6.65 -19.44
C LEU A 81 4.06 6.92 -20.17
N TYR A 82 4.02 7.51 -21.36
CA TYR A 82 5.22 7.90 -22.10
C TYR A 82 6.09 8.89 -21.31
N ALA A 83 5.48 9.90 -20.69
CA ALA A 83 6.20 10.87 -19.87
C ALA A 83 6.83 10.21 -18.62
N ILE A 84 6.07 9.34 -17.94
CA ILE A 84 6.55 8.58 -16.77
C ILE A 84 7.76 7.73 -17.14
N ASP A 85 7.68 6.97 -18.24
CA ASP A 85 8.77 6.12 -18.72
C ASP A 85 10.03 6.93 -19.04
N GLY A 86 9.86 8.07 -19.69
CA GLY A 86 10.95 9.00 -19.99
C GLY A 86 11.65 9.51 -18.72
N LEU A 87 10.88 9.91 -17.71
CA LEU A 87 11.41 10.40 -16.43
C LEU A 87 12.13 9.29 -15.65
N ILE A 88 11.55 8.08 -15.60
CA ILE A 88 12.17 6.91 -14.98
C ILE A 88 13.52 6.60 -15.64
N LYS A 89 13.56 6.61 -16.98
CA LYS A 89 14.80 6.38 -17.74
C LYS A 89 15.85 7.44 -17.42
N SER A 90 15.46 8.71 -17.37
CA SER A 90 16.35 9.83 -17.00
C SER A 90 16.97 9.63 -15.61
N VAL A 91 16.17 9.25 -14.61
CA VAL A 91 16.66 9.01 -13.24
C VAL A 91 17.64 7.83 -13.21
N LYS A 92 17.32 6.72 -13.89
CA LYS A 92 18.21 5.55 -13.98
C LYS A 92 19.56 5.92 -14.61
N LEU A 93 19.56 6.70 -15.69
CA LEU A 93 20.79 7.14 -16.35
C LEU A 93 21.64 8.05 -15.45
N LYS A 94 21.03 8.97 -14.70
CA LYS A 94 21.74 9.82 -13.73
C LYS A 94 22.45 9.00 -12.65
N ASN A 95 21.79 7.97 -12.13
CA ASN A 95 22.38 7.11 -11.08
C ASN A 95 23.56 6.28 -11.60
N ILE A 96 23.54 5.88 -12.87
CA ILE A 96 24.67 5.18 -13.51
C ILE A 96 25.84 6.14 -13.75
N ALA A 97 25.57 7.38 -14.16
CA ALA A 97 26.61 8.39 -14.39
C ALA A 97 27.23 8.97 -13.11
N ALA A 98 26.64 8.69 -11.94
CA ALA A 98 27.14 9.11 -10.63
C ALA A 98 28.05 8.06 -9.95
N LEU A 99 28.25 6.91 -10.59
CA LEU A 99 29.21 5.85 -10.23
C LEU A 99 30.49 5.99 -11.05
#